data_AF-A0A1Q8BPL4-F1
#
_entry.id   AF-A0A1Q8BPL4-F1
#
_cell.length_a   1.000
_cell.length_b   1.000
_cell.length_c   1.000
_cell.angle_alpha   90.00
_cell.angle_beta   90.00
_cell.angle_gamma   90.00
#
_symmetry.space_group_name_H-M   'P 1'
#
loop_
_entity.id
_entity.type
_entity.pdbx_description
1 polymer ?
#
loop_
_entity_poly.entity_id
_entity_poly.type
_entity_poly.pdbx_seq_one_letter_code
_entity_poly.pdbx_strand_id
1 'polypeptide(L)'
;MHDIVKSYALAIGRQVRQARQEWQKAQDSLQRHQERESQSPVASLEATRQVETAQANVRRWETVQNEYRQRLETLSLTLHPFRLDDSSPQTSAQVESRVRTQIEAIEALAHTQQLPERQAAMKKVKKQIPALAALVDFWWAGVRQDLDHAGVSPLWQTWAQETLLPQVYWAYQVTRTRCTRRKAKMQQALEVVRAACATHVLTQCLPLQALGEWHTWATRQVQAFQRASSAVEGRNGSLAQLHHNQRGLPKQRYKVWTALHNFDCRAADGTTPASRFFRQTFPDLFETVLADIQDLPLPRQRKHELALKH
;
A
#
# COMPACT_ATOMS: atom_id res chain seq x y z
N MET A 1 -2.42 5.02 1.98
CA MET A 1 -2.50 5.10 0.50
C MET A 1 -3.90 4.95 -0.10
N HIS A 2 -4.70 3.99 0.36
CA HIS A 2 -6.04 3.71 -0.19
C HIS A 2 -6.98 4.92 -0.25
N ASP A 3 -7.02 5.72 0.82
CA ASP A 3 -7.89 6.90 0.90
C ASP A 3 -7.51 7.98 -0.15
N ILE A 4 -6.23 8.11 -0.50
CA ILE A 4 -5.76 9.02 -1.56
C ILE A 4 -6.26 8.51 -2.92
N VAL A 5 -6.07 7.22 -3.21
CA VAL A 5 -6.52 6.60 -4.47
C VAL A 5 -8.02 6.76 -4.67
N LYS A 6 -8.82 6.46 -3.62
CA LYS A 6 -10.27 6.65 -3.65
C LYS A 6 -10.69 8.11 -3.87
N SER A 7 -9.89 9.06 -3.38
CA SER A 7 -10.20 10.48 -3.45
C SER A 7 -10.15 11.02 -4.88
N TYR A 8 -9.10 10.67 -5.65
CA TYR A 8 -8.81 11.36 -6.90
C TYR A 8 -8.69 10.45 -8.15
N ALA A 9 -8.36 9.16 -8.00
CA ALA A 9 -8.07 8.31 -9.17
C ALA A 9 -9.27 8.18 -10.12
N LEU A 10 -10.48 8.06 -9.58
CA LEU A 10 -11.70 7.98 -10.38
C LEU A 10 -12.04 9.31 -11.08
N ALA A 11 -11.83 10.45 -10.41
CA ALA A 11 -12.10 11.76 -10.97
C ALA A 11 -11.18 12.03 -12.17
N ILE A 12 -9.86 11.81 -12.00
CA ILE A 12 -8.87 11.96 -13.07
C ILE A 12 -9.15 10.95 -14.20
N GLY A 13 -9.47 9.70 -13.87
CA GLY A 13 -9.79 8.68 -14.87
C GLY A 13 -11.05 8.99 -15.69
N ARG A 14 -12.06 9.65 -15.10
CA ARG A 14 -13.24 10.13 -15.84
C ARG A 14 -12.87 11.23 -16.84
N GLN A 15 -12.06 12.20 -16.42
CA GLN A 15 -11.62 13.30 -17.27
C GLN A 15 -10.81 12.82 -18.48
N VAL A 16 -9.86 11.89 -18.29
CA VAL A 16 -9.12 11.26 -19.41
C VAL A 16 -10.06 10.57 -20.40
N ARG A 17 -11.05 9.82 -19.90
CA ARG A 17 -12.02 9.14 -20.78
C ARG A 17 -12.89 10.13 -21.55
N GLN A 18 -13.38 11.17 -20.89
CA GLN A 18 -14.20 12.20 -21.50
C GLN A 18 -13.41 12.95 -22.60
N ALA A 19 -12.18 13.39 -22.30
CA ALA A 19 -11.33 14.05 -23.28
C ALA A 19 -11.06 13.18 -24.52
N ARG A 20 -10.83 11.87 -24.32
CA ARG A 20 -10.64 10.92 -25.44
C ARG A 20 -11.91 10.74 -26.28
N GLN A 21 -13.09 10.69 -25.64
CA GLN A 21 -14.37 10.61 -26.36
C GLN A 21 -14.66 11.88 -27.16
N GLU A 22 -14.36 13.06 -26.60
CA GLU A 22 -14.50 14.35 -27.28
C GLU A 22 -13.55 14.45 -28.47
N TRP A 23 -12.31 13.99 -28.32
CA TRP A 23 -11.34 13.94 -29.42
C TRP A 23 -11.81 13.01 -30.56
N GLN A 24 -12.30 11.81 -30.23
CA GLN A 24 -12.86 10.91 -31.24
C GLN A 24 -14.05 11.54 -31.97
N LYS A 25 -14.99 12.17 -31.25
CA LYS A 25 -16.13 12.87 -31.86
C LYS A 25 -15.68 14.01 -32.78
N ALA A 26 -14.65 14.75 -32.40
CA ALA A 26 -14.10 15.83 -33.22
C ALA A 26 -13.47 15.28 -34.50
N GLN A 27 -12.74 14.16 -34.41
CA GLN A 27 -12.16 13.48 -35.57
C GLN A 27 -13.25 12.97 -36.53
N ASP A 28 -14.27 12.30 -36.01
CA ASP A 28 -15.40 11.80 -36.82
C ASP A 28 -16.15 12.94 -37.51
N SER A 29 -16.22 14.12 -36.87
CA SER A 29 -16.87 15.31 -37.43
C SER A 29 -16.03 15.93 -38.54
N LEU A 30 -14.71 16.02 -38.35
CA LEU A 30 -13.76 16.47 -39.39
C LEU A 30 -13.81 15.53 -40.62
N GLN A 31 -13.79 14.21 -40.39
CA GLN A 31 -13.90 13.23 -41.47
C GLN A 31 -15.21 13.40 -42.26
N ARG A 32 -16.34 13.56 -41.58
CA ARG A 32 -17.64 13.84 -42.22
C ARG A 32 -17.66 15.15 -43.02
N HIS A 33 -16.93 16.17 -42.59
CA HIS A 33 -16.78 17.42 -43.35
C HIS A 33 -15.92 17.24 -44.62
N GLN A 34 -14.87 16.42 -44.53
CA GLN A 34 -14.00 16.09 -45.67
C GLN A 34 -14.74 15.23 -46.71
N GLU A 35 -15.52 14.23 -46.27
CA GLU A 35 -16.31 13.36 -47.15
C GLU A 35 -17.47 14.08 -47.86
N ARG A 36 -18.00 15.16 -47.27
CA ARG A 36 -19.12 15.93 -47.82
C ARG A 36 -18.73 16.99 -48.86
N GLU A 37 -17.47 17.04 -49.30
CA GLU A 37 -16.94 18.08 -50.22
C GLU A 37 -17.43 19.50 -49.86
N SER A 38 -17.44 19.83 -48.57
CA SER A 38 -17.93 21.13 -48.12
C SER A 38 -16.98 22.24 -48.58
N GLN A 39 -17.38 23.01 -49.60
CA GLN A 39 -16.61 24.09 -50.24
C GLN A 39 -16.34 25.32 -49.34
N SER A 40 -16.52 25.21 -48.02
CA SER A 40 -16.25 26.31 -47.08
C SER A 40 -14.88 26.11 -46.40
N PRO A 41 -13.85 26.87 -46.78
CA PRO A 41 -12.54 26.81 -46.13
C PRO A 41 -12.62 27.11 -44.63
N VAL A 42 -13.58 27.97 -44.24
CA VAL A 42 -13.79 28.38 -42.84
C VAL A 42 -14.28 27.21 -41.98
N ALA A 43 -15.27 26.44 -42.47
CA ALA A 43 -15.80 25.29 -41.73
C ALA A 43 -14.77 24.16 -41.57
N SER A 44 -13.93 23.94 -42.59
CA SER A 44 -12.82 22.97 -42.54
C SER A 44 -11.73 23.40 -41.53
N LEU A 45 -11.41 24.70 -41.51
CA LEU A 45 -10.44 25.26 -40.57
C LEU A 45 -10.95 25.16 -39.12
N GLU A 46 -12.24 25.45 -38.88
CA GLU A 46 -12.88 25.32 -37.58
C GLU A 46 -12.92 23.87 -37.08
N ALA A 47 -13.29 22.91 -37.94
CA ALA A 47 -13.29 21.49 -37.59
C ALA A 47 -11.87 20.99 -37.25
N THR A 48 -10.85 21.44 -37.99
CA THR A 48 -9.44 21.11 -37.70
C THR A 48 -9.02 21.69 -36.34
N ARG A 49 -9.35 22.95 -36.06
CA ARG A 49 -9.06 23.61 -34.78
C ARG A 49 -9.75 22.91 -33.59
N GLN A 50 -10.96 22.40 -33.80
CA GLN A 50 -11.67 21.62 -32.78
C GLN A 50 -10.95 20.30 -32.47
N VAL A 51 -10.46 19.58 -33.49
CA VAL A 51 -9.65 18.36 -33.29
C VAL A 51 -8.36 18.67 -32.53
N GLU A 52 -7.63 19.73 -32.91
CA GLU A 52 -6.41 20.15 -32.22
C GLU A 52 -6.66 20.50 -30.75
N THR A 53 -7.74 21.25 -30.48
CA THR A 53 -8.13 21.62 -29.12
C THR A 53 -8.48 20.38 -28.28
N ALA A 54 -9.25 19.45 -28.84
CA ALA A 54 -9.61 18.21 -28.17
C ALA A 54 -8.37 17.31 -27.93
N GLN A 55 -7.45 17.24 -28.89
CA GLN A 55 -6.18 16.52 -28.74
C GLN A 55 -5.31 17.12 -27.63
N ALA A 56 -5.22 18.46 -27.57
CA ALA A 56 -4.51 19.16 -26.49
C ALA A 56 -5.12 18.85 -25.12
N ASN A 57 -6.44 18.77 -25.02
CA ASN A 57 -7.14 18.39 -23.79
C ASN A 57 -6.83 16.94 -23.35
N VAL A 58 -6.76 15.99 -24.30
CA VAL A 58 -6.31 14.61 -24.03
C VAL A 58 -4.90 14.61 -23.43
N ARG A 59 -3.94 15.28 -24.11
CA ARG A 59 -2.54 15.36 -23.66
C ARG A 59 -2.43 15.98 -22.26
N ARG A 60 -3.22 17.01 -21.97
CA ARG A 60 -3.29 17.63 -20.64
C ARG A 60 -3.71 16.62 -19.58
N TRP A 61 -4.84 15.92 -19.76
CA TRP A 61 -5.35 15.00 -18.75
C TRP A 61 -4.51 13.73 -18.59
N GLU A 62 -3.85 13.27 -19.66
CA GLU A 62 -2.87 12.19 -19.58
C GLU A 62 -1.64 12.61 -18.77
N THR A 63 -1.14 13.83 -18.95
CA THR A 63 -0.06 14.41 -18.14
C THR A 63 -0.46 14.45 -16.65
N VAL A 64 -1.65 14.96 -16.34
CA VAL A 64 -2.18 14.98 -14.96
C VAL A 64 -2.27 13.57 -14.36
N GLN A 65 -2.77 12.60 -15.13
CA GLN A 65 -2.86 11.22 -14.68
C GLN A 65 -1.48 10.61 -14.41
N ASN A 66 -0.51 10.88 -15.27
CA ASN A 66 0.85 10.39 -15.13
C ASN A 66 1.54 10.99 -13.91
N GLU A 67 1.43 12.31 -13.72
CA GLU A 67 1.97 12.98 -12.53
C GLU A 67 1.35 12.39 -11.26
N TYR A 68 0.03 12.27 -11.19
CA TYR A 68 -0.65 11.68 -10.05
C TYR A 68 -0.17 10.25 -9.74
N ARG A 69 -0.03 9.39 -10.77
CA ARG A 69 0.49 8.03 -10.62
C ARG A 69 1.96 8.00 -10.21
N GLN A 70 2.75 8.98 -10.62
CA GLN A 70 4.15 9.11 -10.21
C GLN A 70 4.23 9.49 -8.73
N ARG A 71 3.44 10.46 -8.26
CA ARG A 71 3.38 10.84 -6.84
C ARG A 71 2.97 9.67 -5.95
N LEU A 72 1.96 8.90 -6.35
CA LEU A 72 1.54 7.69 -5.61
C LEU A 72 2.63 6.62 -5.55
N GLU A 73 3.40 6.49 -6.63
CA GLU A 73 4.55 5.59 -6.64
C GLU A 73 5.67 6.09 -5.73
N THR A 74 6.05 7.36 -5.82
CA THR A 74 7.05 7.97 -4.93
C THR A 74 6.67 7.77 -3.48
N LEU A 75 5.42 8.06 -3.11
CA LEU A 75 4.92 7.84 -1.75
C LEU A 75 5.03 6.37 -1.32
N SER A 76 4.76 5.42 -2.23
CA SER A 76 4.94 3.99 -1.94
C SER A 76 6.40 3.63 -1.63
N LEU A 77 7.34 4.30 -2.32
CA LEU A 77 8.79 4.09 -2.26
C LEU A 77 9.48 4.91 -1.16
N THR A 78 8.76 5.80 -0.48
CA THR A 78 9.31 6.58 0.65
C THR A 78 9.20 5.83 1.98
N LEU A 79 8.22 4.93 2.13
CA LEU A 79 7.90 4.21 3.38
C LEU A 79 8.85 3.03 3.67
N HIS A 80 10.12 3.16 3.30
CA HIS A 80 11.17 2.16 3.52
C HIS A 80 12.20 2.71 4.52
N PRO A 81 12.88 1.86 5.31
CA PRO A 81 13.93 2.30 6.24
C PRO A 81 15.21 2.74 5.52
N PHE A 82 15.32 2.48 4.22
CA PHE A 82 16.40 2.92 3.35
C PHE A 82 15.85 3.79 2.23
N ARG A 83 16.60 4.84 1.83
CA ARG A 83 16.20 5.65 0.68
C ARG A 83 16.41 4.86 -0.60
N LEU A 84 15.57 5.10 -1.61
CA LEU A 84 15.70 4.36 -2.86
C LEU A 84 16.87 4.84 -3.73
N ASP A 85 17.27 6.10 -3.60
CA ASP A 85 18.26 6.75 -4.46
C ASP A 85 19.70 6.39 -4.08
N ASP A 86 20.01 6.37 -2.79
CA ASP A 86 21.36 6.11 -2.28
C ASP A 86 21.42 4.92 -1.31
N SER A 87 20.28 4.30 -0.98
CA SER A 87 20.17 3.22 0.01
C SER A 87 20.67 3.57 1.42
N SER A 88 20.84 4.86 1.71
CA SER A 88 21.20 5.30 3.06
C SER A 88 20.04 5.09 4.04
N PRO A 89 20.35 4.82 5.32
CA PRO A 89 19.36 4.76 6.38
C PRO A 89 18.49 6.02 6.44
N GLN A 90 17.20 5.84 6.71
CA GLN A 90 16.24 6.91 6.96
C GLN A 90 15.78 6.90 8.42
N THR A 91 15.49 8.09 8.94
CA THR A 91 14.75 8.27 10.20
C THR A 91 13.26 8.45 9.96
N SER A 92 12.44 8.25 11.00
CA SER A 92 11.01 8.54 10.94
C SER A 92 10.74 9.98 10.53
N ALA A 93 11.49 10.96 11.05
CA ALA A 93 11.33 12.37 10.71
C ALA A 93 11.57 12.66 9.22
N GLN A 94 12.60 12.03 8.63
CA GLN A 94 12.87 12.15 7.19
C GLN A 94 11.76 11.52 6.34
N VAL A 95 11.30 10.33 6.71
CA VAL A 95 10.20 9.65 6.03
C VAL A 95 8.90 10.44 6.15
N GLU A 96 8.56 10.94 7.34
CA GLU A 96 7.39 11.78 7.58
C GLU A 96 7.41 13.03 6.70
N SER A 97 8.53 13.77 6.71
CA SER A 97 8.69 15.00 5.93
C SER A 97 8.47 14.72 4.44
N ARG A 98 9.12 13.69 3.89
CA ARG A 98 9.00 13.33 2.46
C ARG A 98 7.59 12.87 2.10
N VAL A 99 6.96 12.05 2.94
CA VAL A 99 5.58 11.59 2.73
C VAL A 99 4.62 12.78 2.75
N ARG A 100 4.81 13.74 3.67
CA ARG A 100 4.03 14.96 3.77
C ARG A 100 4.18 15.82 2.51
N THR A 101 5.40 16.04 2.03
CA THR A 101 5.65 16.74 0.76
C THR A 101 4.94 16.09 -0.43
N GLN A 102 4.95 14.75 -0.52
CA GLN A 102 4.21 14.06 -1.61
C GLN A 102 2.71 14.22 -1.49
N ILE A 103 2.17 14.24 -0.26
CA ILE A 103 0.74 14.45 -0.02
C ILE A 103 0.33 15.89 -0.38
N GLU A 104 1.11 16.87 0.03
CA GLU A 104 0.88 18.28 -0.30
C GLU A 104 0.95 18.51 -1.81
N ALA A 105 1.90 17.88 -2.51
CA ALA A 105 1.97 17.92 -3.96
C ALA A 105 0.73 17.31 -4.63
N ILE A 106 0.15 16.25 -4.06
CA ILE A 106 -1.11 15.66 -4.56
C ILE A 106 -2.29 16.61 -4.33
N GLU A 107 -2.37 17.28 -3.18
CA GLU A 107 -3.41 18.28 -2.91
C GLU A 107 -3.27 19.49 -3.83
N ALA A 108 -2.05 19.97 -4.06
CA ALA A 108 -1.78 21.06 -5.00
C ALA A 108 -2.18 20.68 -6.44
N LEU A 109 -1.84 19.47 -6.89
CA LEU A 109 -2.28 18.95 -8.19
C LEU A 109 -3.82 18.91 -8.27
N ALA A 110 -4.48 18.43 -7.21
CA ALA A 110 -5.94 18.37 -7.16
C ALA A 110 -6.58 19.76 -7.22
N HIS A 111 -6.01 20.74 -6.50
CA HIS A 111 -6.48 22.13 -6.51
C HIS A 111 -6.30 22.77 -7.90
N THR A 112 -5.10 22.67 -8.48
CA THR A 112 -4.79 23.22 -9.81
C THR A 112 -5.69 22.65 -10.91
N GLN A 113 -6.08 21.38 -10.79
CA GLN A 113 -6.97 20.71 -11.75
C GLN A 113 -8.45 20.75 -11.34
N GLN A 114 -8.81 21.54 -10.32
CA GLN A 114 -10.17 21.71 -9.82
C GLN A 114 -10.89 20.38 -9.56
N LEU A 115 -10.15 19.40 -9.03
CA LEU A 115 -10.70 18.10 -8.67
C LEU A 115 -11.60 18.22 -7.43
N PRO A 116 -12.55 17.28 -7.21
CA PRO A 116 -13.44 17.33 -6.06
C PRO A 116 -12.69 17.46 -4.74
N GLU A 117 -13.17 18.33 -3.86
CA GLU A 117 -12.58 18.51 -2.54
C GLU A 117 -12.71 17.25 -1.68
N ARG A 118 -11.61 16.86 -1.05
CA ARG A 118 -11.51 15.64 -0.23
C ARG A 118 -10.85 15.93 1.11
N GLN A 119 -11.12 17.09 1.70
CA GLN A 119 -10.47 17.59 2.91
C GLN A 119 -10.50 16.58 4.07
N ALA A 120 -11.65 15.96 4.34
CA ALA A 120 -11.77 14.96 5.41
C ALA A 120 -10.88 13.73 5.19
N ALA A 121 -10.80 13.24 3.95
CA ALA A 121 -9.94 12.12 3.59
C ALA A 121 -8.46 12.51 3.71
N MET A 122 -8.09 13.70 3.25
CA MET A 122 -6.70 14.18 3.33
C MET A 122 -6.27 14.48 4.76
N LYS A 123 -7.14 15.06 5.59
CA LYS A 123 -6.91 15.21 7.04
C LYS A 123 -6.66 13.87 7.72
N LYS A 124 -7.46 12.84 7.38
CA LYS A 124 -7.27 11.48 7.89
C LYS A 124 -5.92 10.89 7.46
N VAL A 125 -5.54 11.05 6.18
CA VAL A 125 -4.24 10.59 5.66
C VAL A 125 -3.10 11.29 6.41
N LYS A 126 -3.13 12.62 6.52
CA LYS A 126 -2.11 13.42 7.24
C LYS A 126 -1.97 13.00 8.69
N LYS A 127 -3.08 12.72 9.39
CA LYS A 127 -3.07 12.22 10.77
C LYS A 127 -2.35 10.88 10.93
N GLN A 128 -2.29 10.04 9.89
CA GLN A 128 -1.65 8.73 9.96
C GLN A 128 -0.15 8.77 9.66
N ILE A 129 0.37 9.85 9.05
CA ILE A 129 1.78 9.92 8.62
C ILE A 129 2.75 9.66 9.79
N PRO A 130 2.62 10.31 10.96
CA PRO A 130 3.59 10.10 12.04
C PRO A 130 3.66 8.64 12.49
N ALA A 131 2.51 7.98 12.63
CA ALA A 131 2.46 6.57 13.02
C ALA A 131 3.05 5.63 11.95
N LEU A 132 2.87 5.94 10.66
CA LEU A 132 3.48 5.16 9.58
C LEU A 132 5.01 5.35 9.55
N ALA A 133 5.47 6.59 9.76
CA ALA A 133 6.89 6.90 9.76
C ALA A 133 7.62 6.35 11.00
N ALA A 134 6.96 6.33 12.17
CA ALA A 134 7.51 5.80 13.42
C ALA A 134 7.93 4.32 13.33
N LEU A 135 7.35 3.55 12.41
CA LEU A 135 7.76 2.16 12.14
C LEU A 135 9.25 2.06 11.75
N VAL A 136 9.79 3.08 11.10
CA VAL A 136 11.20 3.11 10.67
C VAL A 136 12.12 3.20 11.89
N ASP A 137 11.87 4.15 12.79
CA ASP A 137 12.70 4.31 13.99
C ASP A 137 12.49 3.16 14.98
N PHE A 138 11.28 2.62 15.08
CA PHE A 138 11.01 1.43 15.88
C PHE A 138 11.81 0.22 15.39
N TRP A 139 11.83 -0.01 14.08
CA TRP A 139 12.64 -1.08 13.50
C TRP A 139 14.14 -0.85 13.74
N TRP A 140 14.62 0.37 13.52
CA TRP A 140 16.01 0.72 13.78
C TRP A 140 16.41 0.59 15.25
N ALA A 141 15.50 0.87 16.18
CA ALA A 141 15.73 0.64 17.61
C ALA A 141 15.95 -0.84 17.91
N GLY A 142 15.14 -1.73 17.31
CA GLY A 142 15.34 -3.18 17.42
C GLY A 142 16.67 -3.64 16.79
N VAL A 143 17.04 -3.11 15.62
CA VAL A 143 18.33 -3.40 14.98
C VAL A 143 19.50 -3.02 15.89
N ARG A 144 19.48 -1.80 16.45
CA ARG A 144 20.55 -1.34 17.37
C ARG A 144 20.57 -2.16 18.66
N GLN A 145 19.41 -2.42 19.25
CA GLN A 145 19.31 -3.24 20.45
C GLN A 145 19.94 -4.62 20.25
N ASP A 146 19.66 -5.30 19.13
CA ASP A 146 20.26 -6.60 18.83
C ASP A 146 21.78 -6.54 18.67
N LEU A 147 22.29 -5.51 17.97
CA LEU A 147 23.73 -5.31 17.78
C LEU A 147 24.45 -5.02 19.10
N ASP A 148 23.83 -4.21 19.96
CA ASP A 148 24.37 -3.84 21.28
C ASP A 148 24.39 -5.06 22.21
N HIS A 149 23.31 -5.86 22.24
CA HIS A 149 23.25 -7.10 23.03
C HIS A 149 24.28 -8.13 22.57
N ALA A 150 24.58 -8.17 21.28
CA ALA A 150 25.61 -9.05 20.72
C ALA A 150 27.04 -8.55 20.98
N GLY A 151 27.22 -7.37 21.61
CA GLY A 151 28.55 -6.81 21.90
C GLY A 151 29.34 -6.45 20.65
N VAL A 152 28.66 -6.14 19.54
CA VAL A 152 29.28 -5.82 18.25
C VAL A 152 29.98 -4.46 18.35
N SER A 153 31.23 -4.38 17.90
CA SER A 153 31.98 -3.12 17.92
C SER A 153 31.36 -2.06 17.00
N PRO A 154 31.53 -0.75 17.29
CA PRO A 154 30.92 0.32 16.49
C PRO A 154 31.23 0.23 14.98
N LEU A 155 32.45 -0.19 14.62
CA LEU A 155 32.85 -0.41 13.23
C LEU A 155 31.96 -1.43 12.51
N TRP A 156 31.70 -2.57 13.15
CA TRP A 156 30.85 -3.62 12.59
C TRP A 156 29.37 -3.24 12.65
N GLN A 157 28.95 -2.44 13.62
CA GLN A 157 27.58 -1.89 13.66
C GLN A 157 27.32 -0.99 12.45
N THR A 158 28.24 -0.07 12.13
CA THR A 158 28.13 0.82 10.96
C THR A 158 28.06 0.01 9.67
N TRP A 159 28.97 -0.95 9.50
CA TRP A 159 28.93 -1.84 8.32
C TRP A 159 27.62 -2.61 8.20
N ALA A 160 27.12 -3.17 9.31
CA ALA A 160 25.86 -3.90 9.30
C ALA A 160 24.68 -2.99 8.88
N GLN A 161 24.63 -1.76 9.39
CA GLN A 161 23.54 -0.80 9.14
C GLN A 161 23.60 -0.14 7.76
N GLU A 162 24.80 0.19 7.27
CA GLU A 162 24.99 1.00 6.06
C GLU A 162 25.37 0.17 4.82
N THR A 163 25.83 -1.07 5.00
CA THR A 163 26.29 -1.92 3.89
C THR A 163 25.47 -3.20 3.77
N LEU A 164 25.41 -4.02 4.83
CA LEU A 164 24.76 -5.33 4.78
C LEU A 164 23.23 -5.22 4.75
N LEU A 165 22.63 -4.48 5.68
CA LEU A 165 21.18 -4.39 5.79
C LEU A 165 20.50 -3.81 4.53
N PRO A 166 20.99 -2.74 3.89
CA PRO A 166 20.40 -2.25 2.65
C PRO A 166 20.40 -3.30 1.53
N GLN A 167 21.49 -4.06 1.40
CA GLN A 167 21.60 -5.14 0.41
C GLN A 167 20.56 -6.23 0.63
N VAL A 168 20.47 -6.75 1.86
CA VAL A 168 19.51 -7.81 2.21
C VAL A 168 18.08 -7.28 2.13
N TYR A 169 17.86 -6.03 2.53
CA TYR A 169 16.56 -5.37 2.49
C TYR A 169 16.01 -5.26 1.07
N TRP A 170 16.78 -4.70 0.13
CA TRP A 170 16.32 -4.55 -1.25
C TRP A 170 16.14 -5.90 -1.95
N ALA A 171 17.01 -6.87 -1.67
CA ALA A 171 16.84 -8.24 -2.16
C ALA A 171 15.49 -8.82 -1.72
N TYR A 172 15.15 -8.65 -0.45
CA TYR A 172 13.86 -9.08 0.09
C TYR A 172 12.67 -8.32 -0.56
N GLN A 173 12.73 -6.99 -0.65
CA GLN A 173 11.63 -6.19 -1.21
C GLN A 173 11.37 -6.48 -2.70
N VAL A 174 12.41 -6.77 -3.49
CA VAL A 174 12.29 -7.15 -4.91
C VAL A 174 11.49 -8.44 -5.07
N THR A 175 11.67 -9.43 -4.18
CA THR A 175 10.91 -10.70 -4.23
C THR A 175 9.44 -10.52 -3.85
N ARG A 176 9.13 -9.53 -3.01
CA ARG A 176 7.78 -9.27 -2.48
C ARG A 176 6.97 -8.32 -3.35
N THR A 177 7.63 -7.51 -4.18
CA THR A 177 6.97 -6.48 -4.98
C THR A 177 6.38 -7.05 -6.28
N ARG A 178 5.04 -7.02 -6.39
CA ARG A 178 4.32 -7.47 -7.60
C ARG A 178 4.27 -6.43 -8.72
N CYS A 179 4.40 -5.14 -8.40
CA CYS A 179 4.30 -4.07 -9.38
C CYS A 179 5.63 -3.94 -10.15
N THR A 180 5.61 -4.24 -11.44
CA THR A 180 6.80 -4.25 -12.32
C THR A 180 7.60 -2.95 -12.26
N ARG A 181 6.92 -1.79 -12.33
CA ARG A 181 7.57 -0.47 -12.33
C ARG A 181 8.33 -0.19 -11.03
N ARG A 182 7.72 -0.48 -9.87
CA ARG A 182 8.37 -0.35 -8.56
C ARG A 182 9.48 -1.38 -8.37
N LYS A 183 9.24 -2.61 -8.82
CA LYS A 183 10.22 -3.70 -8.76
C LYS A 183 11.49 -3.32 -9.54
N ALA A 184 11.35 -2.76 -10.74
CA ALA A 184 12.49 -2.30 -11.54
C ALA A 184 13.34 -1.26 -10.81
N LYS A 185 12.72 -0.26 -10.15
CA LYS A 185 13.46 0.73 -9.35
C LYS A 185 14.18 0.11 -8.15
N MET A 186 13.54 -0.83 -7.46
CA MET A 186 14.17 -1.56 -6.34
C MET A 186 15.30 -2.49 -6.81
N GLN A 187 15.18 -3.06 -8.02
CA GLN A 187 16.24 -3.85 -8.63
C GLN A 187 17.47 -2.99 -8.95
N GLN A 188 17.27 -1.79 -9.48
CA GLN A 188 18.37 -0.82 -9.69
C GLN A 188 19.07 -0.48 -8.37
N ALA A 189 18.31 -0.17 -7.32
CA ALA A 189 18.88 0.07 -5.99
C ALA A 189 19.66 -1.15 -5.47
N LEU A 190 19.10 -2.36 -5.62
CA LEU A 190 19.72 -3.62 -5.22
C LEU A 190 21.06 -3.87 -5.93
N GLU A 191 21.11 -3.63 -7.24
CA GLU A 191 22.34 -3.83 -8.03
C GLU A 191 23.47 -2.95 -7.51
N VAL A 192 23.19 -1.67 -7.25
CA VAL A 192 24.15 -0.71 -6.71
C VAL A 192 24.67 -1.15 -5.33
N VAL A 193 23.77 -1.44 -4.38
CA VAL A 193 24.21 -1.84 -3.03
C VAL A 193 24.88 -3.20 -2.99
N ARG A 194 24.50 -4.12 -3.88
CA ARG A 194 25.14 -5.43 -3.97
C ARG A 194 26.58 -5.30 -4.44
N ALA A 195 26.82 -4.45 -5.44
CA ALA A 195 28.18 -4.16 -5.91
C ALA A 195 29.01 -3.48 -4.79
N ALA A 196 28.45 -2.45 -4.14
CA ALA A 196 29.13 -1.76 -3.05
C ALA A 196 29.44 -2.68 -1.85
N CYS A 197 28.51 -3.55 -1.46
CA CYS A 197 28.74 -4.51 -0.38
C CYS A 197 29.84 -5.51 -0.72
N ALA A 198 29.89 -6.00 -1.96
CA ALA A 198 30.91 -6.96 -2.40
C ALA A 198 32.34 -6.37 -2.44
N THR A 199 32.47 -5.06 -2.66
CA THR A 199 33.76 -4.37 -2.68
C THR A 199 34.15 -3.75 -1.33
N HIS A 200 33.25 -3.77 -0.34
CA HIS A 200 33.52 -3.19 0.97
C HIS A 200 34.59 -4.00 1.73
N VAL A 201 35.60 -3.30 2.27
CA VAL A 201 36.77 -3.92 2.95
C VAL A 201 36.34 -4.91 4.03
N LEU A 202 35.44 -4.51 4.93
CA LEU A 202 34.95 -5.39 6.00
C LEU A 202 34.22 -6.64 5.48
N THR A 203 33.49 -6.54 4.37
CA THR A 203 32.83 -7.70 3.75
C THR A 203 33.87 -8.68 3.23
N GLN A 204 34.95 -8.19 2.62
CA GLN A 204 36.04 -9.02 2.07
C GLN A 204 36.91 -9.66 3.16
N CYS A 205 37.00 -9.03 4.34
CA CYS A 205 37.76 -9.56 5.48
C CYS A 205 37.02 -10.67 6.25
N LEU A 206 35.72 -10.87 6.04
CA LEU A 206 34.94 -11.88 6.76
C LEU A 206 35.14 -13.28 6.16
N PRO A 207 35.39 -14.31 6.99
CA PRO A 207 35.24 -15.70 6.56
C PRO A 207 33.82 -15.97 6.05
N LEU A 208 33.68 -16.85 5.04
CA LEU A 208 32.38 -17.17 4.42
C LEU A 208 31.31 -17.60 5.44
N GLN A 209 31.70 -18.36 6.46
CA GLN A 209 30.78 -18.77 7.53
C GLN A 209 30.25 -17.58 8.33
N ALA A 210 31.14 -16.69 8.80
CA ALA A 210 30.77 -15.50 9.55
C ALA A 210 29.89 -14.56 8.71
N LEU A 211 30.21 -14.41 7.41
CA LEU A 211 29.37 -13.65 6.49
C LEU A 211 27.96 -14.27 6.37
N GLY A 212 27.85 -15.61 6.35
CA GLY A 212 26.56 -16.32 6.36
C GLY A 212 25.73 -16.10 7.62
N GLU A 213 26.37 -16.05 8.80
CA GLU A 213 25.71 -15.73 10.08
C GLU A 213 25.17 -14.30 10.08
N TRP A 214 25.96 -13.34 9.60
CA TRP A 214 25.54 -11.96 9.39
C TRP A 214 24.36 -11.85 8.43
N HIS A 215 24.36 -12.58 7.32
CA HIS A 215 23.22 -12.62 6.39
C HIS A 215 21.96 -13.24 7.04
N THR A 216 22.13 -14.26 7.87
CA THR A 216 21.03 -14.88 8.62
C THR A 216 20.42 -13.89 9.61
N TRP A 217 21.25 -13.16 10.35
CA TRP A 217 20.81 -12.06 11.21
C TRP A 217 20.09 -10.97 10.41
N ALA A 218 20.71 -10.45 9.35
CA ALA A 218 20.12 -9.39 8.54
C ALA A 218 18.78 -9.82 7.93
N THR A 219 18.66 -11.08 7.50
CA THR A 219 17.41 -11.64 6.99
C THR A 219 16.31 -11.63 8.04
N ARG A 220 16.61 -12.01 9.29
CA ARG A 220 15.64 -11.92 10.41
C ARG A 220 15.18 -10.47 10.64
N GLN A 221 16.11 -9.53 10.65
CA GLN A 221 15.77 -8.11 10.85
C GLN A 221 14.87 -7.59 9.72
N VAL A 222 15.22 -7.89 8.46
CA VAL A 222 14.45 -7.46 7.30
C VAL A 222 13.05 -8.07 7.27
N GLN A 223 12.91 -9.33 7.70
CA GLN A 223 11.61 -10.01 7.80
C GLN A 223 10.73 -9.43 8.93
N ALA A 224 11.33 -8.93 10.00
CA ALA A 224 10.62 -8.25 11.08
C ALA A 224 10.04 -6.89 10.63
N PHE A 225 10.65 -6.24 9.64
CA PHE A 225 10.12 -4.99 9.09
C PHE A 225 8.85 -5.23 8.25
N GLN A 226 7.70 -4.81 8.78
CA GLN A 226 6.43 -4.88 8.07
C GLN A 226 5.99 -3.49 7.62
N ARG A 227 6.07 -3.25 6.30
CA ARG A 227 5.59 -2.02 5.69
C ARG A 227 4.06 -1.98 5.71
N ALA A 228 3.49 -1.14 6.56
CA ALA A 228 2.07 -0.84 6.53
C ALA A 228 1.80 0.36 5.60
N SER A 229 0.83 0.25 4.68
CA SER A 229 0.34 1.40 3.89
C SER A 229 -0.95 2.04 4.47
N SER A 230 -1.38 1.51 5.61
CA SER A 230 -2.40 2.02 6.53
C SER A 230 -2.25 1.37 7.91
N ALA A 231 -2.63 2.09 8.97
CA ALA A 231 -2.60 1.59 10.35
C ALA A 231 -3.54 0.39 10.63
N VAL A 232 -4.30 -0.08 9.62
CA VAL A 232 -5.37 -1.06 9.78
C VAL A 232 -5.22 -2.23 8.82
N GLU A 233 -4.11 -2.33 8.07
CA GLU A 233 -3.97 -3.26 6.95
C GLU A 233 -4.04 -4.74 7.33
N GLY A 234 -3.58 -5.11 8.53
CA GLY A 234 -3.72 -6.48 9.05
C GLY A 234 -5.19 -6.86 9.30
N ARG A 235 -5.87 -6.10 10.17
CA ARG A 235 -7.28 -6.35 10.51
C ARG A 235 -8.21 -6.13 9.33
N ASN A 236 -8.06 -5.05 8.56
CA ASN A 236 -8.91 -4.78 7.40
C ASN A 236 -8.64 -5.75 6.26
N GLY A 237 -7.40 -6.24 6.09
CA GLY A 237 -7.08 -7.28 5.12
C GLY A 237 -7.78 -8.60 5.47
N SER A 238 -7.65 -9.04 6.74
CA SER A 238 -8.34 -10.21 7.28
C SER A 238 -9.87 -10.07 7.14
N LEU A 239 -10.45 -8.96 7.60
CA LEU A 239 -11.88 -8.69 7.49
C LEU A 239 -12.37 -8.63 6.03
N ALA A 240 -11.61 -8.04 5.12
CA ALA A 240 -11.96 -7.96 3.71
C ALA A 240 -11.93 -9.34 3.03
N GLN A 241 -10.93 -10.17 3.34
CA GLN A 241 -10.84 -11.55 2.84
C GLN A 241 -11.99 -12.40 3.38
N LEU A 242 -12.27 -12.29 4.66
CA LEU A 242 -13.35 -13.02 5.30
C LEU A 242 -14.72 -12.60 4.74
N HIS A 243 -14.95 -11.31 4.54
CA HIS A 243 -16.16 -10.82 3.87
C HIS A 243 -16.25 -11.26 2.41
N HIS A 244 -15.13 -11.31 1.68
CA HIS A 244 -15.10 -11.80 0.30
C HIS A 244 -15.47 -13.27 0.22
N ASN A 245 -14.90 -14.10 1.10
CA ASN A 245 -15.17 -15.53 1.19
C ASN A 245 -16.58 -15.85 1.71
N GLN A 246 -17.24 -14.87 2.35
CA GLN A 246 -18.53 -15.03 3.02
C GLN A 246 -19.64 -14.15 2.40
N ARG A 247 -19.50 -13.81 1.12
CA ARG A 247 -20.54 -13.08 0.37
C ARG A 247 -21.91 -13.76 0.55
N GLY A 248 -22.91 -12.98 0.95
CA GLY A 248 -24.27 -13.45 1.24
C GLY A 248 -24.61 -13.49 2.74
N LEU A 249 -23.63 -13.30 3.63
CA LEU A 249 -23.87 -13.26 5.08
C LEU A 249 -24.24 -11.85 5.58
N PRO A 250 -25.17 -11.72 6.56
CA PRO A 250 -25.66 -10.41 7.03
C PRO A 250 -24.59 -9.52 7.68
N LYS A 251 -24.71 -8.20 7.49
CA LYS A 251 -23.80 -7.18 8.06
C LYS A 251 -23.67 -7.24 9.59
N GLN A 252 -24.67 -7.79 10.29
CA GLN A 252 -24.66 -7.91 11.76
C GLN A 252 -23.53 -8.81 12.27
N ARG A 253 -23.01 -9.75 11.45
CA ARG A 253 -21.86 -10.57 11.81
C ARG A 253 -20.57 -9.76 12.01
N TYR A 254 -20.40 -8.58 11.40
CA TYR A 254 -19.22 -7.73 11.66
C TYR A 254 -19.08 -7.35 13.14
N LYS A 255 -20.20 -7.18 13.86
CA LYS A 255 -20.20 -6.92 15.30
C LYS A 255 -19.73 -8.15 16.07
N VAL A 256 -20.27 -9.32 15.74
CA VAL A 256 -19.87 -10.62 16.32
C VAL A 256 -18.37 -10.86 16.14
N TRP A 257 -17.83 -10.56 14.96
CA TRP A 257 -16.42 -10.79 14.65
C TRP A 257 -15.50 -9.86 15.39
N THR A 258 -15.96 -8.65 15.65
CA THR A 258 -15.24 -7.71 16.51
C THR A 258 -15.23 -8.22 17.96
N ALA A 259 -16.32 -8.82 18.44
CA ALA A 259 -16.36 -9.45 19.75
C ALA A 259 -15.42 -10.67 19.83
N LEU A 260 -15.49 -11.61 18.87
CA LEU A 260 -14.59 -12.77 18.80
C LEU A 260 -13.11 -12.34 18.79
N HIS A 261 -12.75 -11.37 17.94
CA HIS A 261 -11.37 -10.90 17.88
C HIS A 261 -10.90 -10.30 19.22
N ASN A 262 -11.74 -9.50 19.88
CA ASN A 262 -11.34 -8.81 21.09
C ASN A 262 -11.34 -9.70 22.33
N PHE A 263 -12.27 -10.66 22.41
CA PHE A 263 -12.54 -11.42 23.63
C PHE A 263 -12.24 -12.92 23.55
N ASP A 264 -11.98 -13.48 22.37
CA ASP A 264 -11.75 -14.93 22.19
C ASP A 264 -10.42 -15.25 21.50
N CYS A 265 -9.92 -14.38 20.61
CA CYS A 265 -8.56 -14.54 20.08
C CYS A 265 -7.51 -14.33 21.18
N ARG A 266 -6.64 -15.32 21.38
CA ARG A 266 -5.56 -15.31 22.38
C ARG A 266 -4.19 -15.17 21.72
N ALA A 267 -3.27 -14.46 22.37
CA ALA A 267 -1.86 -14.49 22.00
C ALA A 267 -1.15 -15.70 22.62
N ALA A 268 0.16 -15.85 22.35
CA ALA A 268 0.97 -16.95 22.88
C ALA A 268 1.00 -16.97 24.43
N ASP A 269 0.82 -15.82 25.07
CA ASP A 269 0.70 -15.67 26.53
C ASP A 269 -0.71 -15.95 27.08
N GLY A 270 -1.65 -16.39 26.23
CA GLY A 270 -3.04 -16.68 26.60
C GLY A 270 -3.95 -15.46 26.73
N THR A 271 -3.43 -14.23 26.60
CA THR A 271 -4.19 -12.99 26.79
C THR A 271 -4.95 -12.57 25.52
N THR A 272 -6.14 -12.00 25.71
CA THR A 272 -6.96 -11.45 24.62
C THR A 272 -6.65 -9.98 24.35
N PRO A 273 -6.92 -9.44 23.15
CA PRO A 273 -6.75 -8.02 22.86
C PRO A 273 -7.50 -7.09 23.82
N ALA A 274 -8.72 -7.44 24.22
CA ALA A 274 -9.47 -6.68 25.20
C ALA A 274 -8.76 -6.66 26.56
N SER A 275 -8.26 -7.81 27.03
CA SER A 275 -7.55 -7.86 28.31
C SER A 275 -6.29 -7.01 28.32
N ARG A 276 -5.52 -7.00 27.22
CA ARG A 276 -4.35 -6.13 27.09
C ARG A 276 -4.71 -4.65 27.02
N PHE A 277 -5.77 -4.31 26.29
CA PHE A 277 -6.19 -2.92 26.10
C PHE A 277 -6.76 -2.31 27.38
N PHE A 278 -7.65 -3.03 28.07
CA PHE A 278 -8.31 -2.57 29.30
C PHE A 278 -7.53 -2.92 30.58
N ARG A 279 -6.46 -3.72 30.47
CA ARG A 279 -5.62 -4.18 31.58
C ARG A 279 -6.42 -4.92 32.68
N GLN A 280 -7.43 -5.66 32.27
CA GLN A 280 -8.28 -6.47 33.17
C GLN A 280 -8.66 -7.78 32.48
N THR A 281 -9.10 -8.77 33.25
CA THR A 281 -9.63 -10.01 32.71
C THR A 281 -11.10 -9.85 32.32
N PHE A 282 -11.54 -10.64 31.36
CA PHE A 282 -12.94 -10.72 30.94
C PHE A 282 -13.41 -12.17 31.02
N PRO A 283 -14.71 -12.42 31.23
CA PRO A 283 -15.29 -13.76 31.16
C PRO A 283 -14.99 -14.43 29.82
N ASP A 284 -14.94 -15.76 29.82
CA ASP A 284 -14.79 -16.52 28.59
C ASP A 284 -15.99 -16.26 27.67
N LEU A 285 -15.69 -15.89 26.42
CA LEU A 285 -16.74 -15.48 25.48
C LEU A 285 -17.65 -16.65 25.11
N PHE A 286 -17.10 -17.85 24.95
CA PHE A 286 -17.90 -19.02 24.57
C PHE A 286 -18.84 -19.40 25.70
N GLU A 287 -18.35 -19.46 26.93
CA GLU A 287 -19.17 -19.76 28.10
C GLU A 287 -20.26 -18.71 28.33
N THR A 288 -19.92 -17.42 28.14
CA THR A 288 -20.90 -16.33 28.24
C THR A 288 -22.01 -16.49 27.20
N VAL A 289 -21.66 -16.80 25.95
CA VAL A 289 -22.65 -17.03 24.89
C VAL A 289 -23.49 -18.28 25.16
N LEU A 290 -22.89 -19.35 25.67
CA LEU A 290 -23.60 -20.58 26.02
C LEU A 290 -24.62 -20.35 27.14
N ALA A 291 -24.29 -19.54 28.13
CA ALA A 291 -25.19 -19.19 29.22
C ALA A 291 -26.40 -18.36 28.74
N ASP A 292 -26.21 -17.53 27.71
CA ASP A 292 -27.22 -16.59 27.21
C ASP A 292 -27.99 -17.10 25.97
N ILE A 293 -27.56 -18.20 25.34
CA ILE A 293 -28.22 -18.72 24.14
C ILE A 293 -29.54 -19.41 24.51
N GLN A 294 -30.63 -18.92 23.92
CA GLN A 294 -31.93 -19.58 24.02
C GLN A 294 -31.93 -20.89 23.21
N ASP A 295 -32.89 -21.77 23.51
CA ASP A 295 -33.04 -23.05 22.82
C ASP A 295 -32.92 -22.90 21.29
N LEU A 296 -31.99 -23.66 20.72
CA LEU A 296 -31.77 -23.65 19.28
C LEU A 296 -33.01 -24.23 18.57
N PRO A 297 -33.46 -23.62 17.46
CA PRO A 297 -34.60 -24.14 16.73
C PRO A 297 -34.34 -25.56 16.23
N LEU A 298 -35.33 -26.43 16.38
CA LEU A 298 -35.26 -27.80 15.93
C LEU A 298 -34.98 -27.87 14.41
N PRO A 299 -34.21 -28.87 13.96
CA PRO A 299 -33.92 -29.05 12.54
C PRO A 299 -35.23 -29.17 11.74
N ARG A 300 -35.28 -28.51 10.58
CA ARG A 300 -36.43 -28.54 9.68
C ARG A 300 -36.74 -29.99 9.30
N GLN A 301 -37.89 -30.50 9.73
CA GLN A 301 -38.37 -31.81 9.31
C GLN A 301 -38.60 -31.80 7.79
N ARG A 302 -37.83 -32.61 7.04
CA ARG A 302 -38.06 -32.84 5.61
C ARG A 302 -39.06 -33.98 5.49
N LYS A 303 -40.19 -33.74 4.81
CA LYS A 303 -41.07 -34.83 4.37
C LYS A 303 -40.30 -35.67 3.34
N HIS A 304 -39.96 -36.90 3.66
CA HIS A 304 -39.51 -37.88 2.68
C HIS A 304 -40.74 -38.42 1.94
N GLU A 305 -41.09 -37.81 0.81
CA GLU A 305 -41.91 -38.52 -0.18
C GLU A 305 -41.00 -39.50 -0.91
N LEU A 306 -41.07 -40.77 -0.50
CA LEU A 306 -40.53 -41.91 -1.24
C LEU A 306 -41.30 -42.03 -2.57
N ALA A 307 -40.74 -41.49 -3.64
CA ALA A 307 -41.20 -41.75 -4.99
C ALA A 307 -40.79 -43.18 -5.41
N LEU A 308 -41.61 -44.17 -5.06
CA LEU A 308 -41.64 -45.44 -5.78
C LEU A 308 -42.34 -45.19 -7.12
N LYS A 309 -41.57 -45.13 -8.21
CA LYS A 309 -42.09 -45.24 -9.58
C LYS A 309 -41.67 -46.61 -10.12
N HIS A 310 -42.66 -47.46 -10.38
CA HIS A 310 -42.60 -48.48 -11.43
C HIS A 310 -42.90 -47.82 -12.78
#